data_AF-A0A7I8Z6E7-F1
#
_entry.id   AF-A0A7I8Z6E7-F1
#
_cell.length_a   1.000
_cell.length_b   1.000
_cell.length_c   1.000
_cell.angle_alpha   90.00
_cell.angle_beta   90.00
_cell.angle_gamma   90.00
#
_symmetry.space_group_name_H-M   'P 1'
#
loop_
_entity.id
_entity.type
_entity.pdbx_description
1 polymer ?
#
loop_
_entity_poly.entity_id
_entity_poly.type
_entity_poly.pdbx_seq_one_letter_code
_entity_poly.pdbx_strand_id
1 'polypeptide(L)'
;MAFRMMRYSIAAIQNHLDAGYKELPLVIPMLFYHGCRSPYPYSLCWLDEFAEPAIARKIYSSAFPLVDITVVPDDEIMQHRKMALLELIQKHIRQRDLLGLVDQIVSLLVTGNTNDRQLKALFNYVLQTGMPSVFVHLLVR
;
A
#
# COMPACT_ATOMS: atom_id res chain seq x y z
N MET A 1 -14.25 15.61 12.11
CA MET A 1 -13.43 16.85 12.33
C MET A 1 -12.02 16.46 12.75
N ALA A 2 -11.89 15.47 13.61
CA ALA A 2 -10.63 14.90 14.04
C ALA A 2 -9.76 14.41 12.86
N PHE A 3 -10.35 13.78 11.83
CA PHE A 3 -9.58 13.39 10.64
C PHE A 3 -8.92 14.57 9.92
N ARG A 4 -9.58 15.74 9.86
CA ARG A 4 -8.98 16.95 9.28
C ARG A 4 -7.80 17.44 10.10
N MET A 5 -7.87 17.37 11.43
CA MET A 5 -6.75 17.73 12.30
C MET A 5 -5.54 16.82 12.08
N MET A 6 -5.76 15.51 11.92
CA MET A 6 -4.70 14.56 11.58
C MET A 6 -4.07 14.90 10.22
N ARG A 7 -4.90 15.15 9.20
CA ARG A 7 -4.44 15.54 7.85
C ARG A 7 -3.57 16.81 7.88
N TYR A 8 -3.99 17.83 8.61
CA TYR A 8 -3.22 19.06 8.74
C TYR A 8 -1.92 18.87 9.51
N SER A 9 -1.92 17.99 10.52
CA SER A 9 -0.69 17.66 11.27
C SER A 9 0.33 16.98 10.36
N ILE A 10 -0.10 16.00 9.57
CA ILE A 10 0.76 15.33 8.59
C ILE A 10 1.27 16.32 7.54
N ALA A 11 0.41 17.21 7.03
CA ALA A 11 0.82 18.23 6.06
C ALA A 11 1.88 19.18 6.64
N ALA A 12 1.74 19.59 7.91
CA ALA A 12 2.73 20.42 8.59
C ALA A 12 4.07 19.68 8.77
N ILE A 13 4.03 18.39 9.13
CA ILE A 13 5.20 17.51 9.19
C ILE A 13 5.88 17.42 7.82
N GLN A 14 5.11 17.20 6.74
CA GLN A 14 5.66 17.10 5.38
C GLN A 14 6.32 18.41 4.94
N ASN A 15 5.66 19.55 5.16
CA ASN A 15 6.24 20.87 4.85
C ASN A 15 7.56 21.12 5.57
N HIS A 16 7.73 20.60 6.79
CA HIS A 16 9.00 20.67 7.52
C HIS A 16 10.09 19.85 6.83
N LEU A 17 9.80 18.64 6.39
CA LEU A 17 10.76 17.83 5.63
C LEU A 17 11.11 18.48 4.28
N ASP A 18 10.12 19.01 3.57
CA ASP A 18 10.30 19.69 2.28
C ASP A 18 11.18 20.94 2.40
N ALA A 19 11.21 21.57 3.58
CA ALA A 19 12.11 22.69 3.89
C ALA A 19 13.57 22.26 4.15
N GLY A 20 13.89 20.96 4.05
CA GLY A 20 15.25 20.42 4.16
C GLY A 20 15.64 19.91 5.55
N TYR A 21 14.71 19.90 6.51
CA TYR A 21 14.95 19.31 7.82
C TYR A 21 14.88 17.78 7.75
N LYS A 22 15.69 17.11 8.57
CA LYS A 22 15.88 15.64 8.49
C LYS A 22 15.01 14.83 9.45
N GLU A 23 14.50 15.46 10.50
CA GLU A 23 13.74 14.80 11.56
C GLU A 23 12.28 15.25 11.54
N LEU A 24 11.38 14.42 12.08
CA LEU A 24 9.96 14.76 12.16
C LEU A 24 9.74 15.77 13.31
N PRO A 25 9.01 16.87 13.07
CA PRO A 25 8.65 17.79 14.14
C PRO A 25 7.46 17.24 14.93
N LEU A 26 7.39 17.55 16.22
CA LEU A 26 6.17 17.33 17.00
C LEU A 26 5.15 18.42 16.63
N VAL A 27 4.02 18.01 16.06
CA VAL A 27 2.89 18.90 15.76
C VAL A 27 1.78 18.67 16.78
N ILE A 28 1.32 19.74 17.43
CA ILE A 28 0.21 19.70 18.39
C ILE A 28 -1.07 20.15 17.69
N PRO A 29 -1.97 19.24 17.30
CA PRO A 29 -3.24 19.62 16.73
C PRO A 29 -4.18 20.14 17.82
N MET A 30 -4.45 21.45 17.81
CA MET A 30 -5.38 22.10 18.75
C MET A 30 -6.54 22.74 17.99
N LEU A 31 -7.75 22.61 18.55
CA LEU A 31 -8.97 23.21 18.00
C LEU A 31 -9.61 24.13 19.05
N PHE A 32 -9.80 25.39 18.69
CA PHE A 32 -10.63 26.32 19.46
C PHE A 32 -12.07 26.24 18.94
N TYR A 33 -12.98 25.74 19.77
CA TYR A 33 -14.40 25.61 19.41
C TYR A 33 -15.24 26.69 20.08
N HIS A 34 -16.02 27.42 19.29
CA HIS A 34 -16.97 28.44 19.74
C HIS A 34 -18.30 28.30 18.96
N GLY A 35 -18.94 27.14 19.05
CA GLY A 35 -20.24 26.90 18.44
C GLY A 35 -21.39 26.91 19.45
N CYS A 36 -22.62 26.92 18.93
CA CYS A 36 -23.84 27.03 19.75
C CYS A 36 -24.10 25.83 20.68
N ARG A 37 -23.54 24.65 20.40
CA ARG A 37 -23.73 23.42 21.18
C ARG A 37 -22.52 23.16 22.08
N SER A 38 -22.72 23.23 23.40
CA SER A 38 -21.66 23.04 24.40
C SER A 38 -22.05 21.96 25.43
N PRO A 39 -21.13 21.05 25.82
CA PRO A 39 -19.76 20.90 25.31
C PRO A 39 -19.73 20.38 23.85
N TYR A 40 -18.56 20.46 23.21
CA TYR A 40 -18.38 19.93 21.85
C TYR A 40 -18.84 18.46 21.77
N PRO A 41 -19.80 18.10 20.89
CA PRO A 41 -20.52 16.83 21.02
C PRO A 41 -19.91 15.68 20.19
N TYR A 42 -18.83 15.91 19.45
CA TYR A 42 -18.24 14.92 18.54
C TYR A 42 -16.89 14.41 19.06
N SER A 43 -16.49 13.22 18.63
CA SER A 43 -15.17 12.68 19.00
C SER A 43 -14.03 13.52 18.41
N LEU A 44 -12.97 13.69 19.21
CA LEU A 44 -11.68 14.26 18.79
C LEU A 44 -10.66 13.16 18.45
N CYS A 45 -10.99 11.88 18.62
CA CYS A 45 -10.17 10.77 18.16
C CYS A 45 -10.55 10.43 16.72
N TRP A 46 -9.65 10.69 15.76
CA TRP A 46 -9.93 10.44 14.34
C TRP A 46 -10.18 8.96 14.01
N LEU A 47 -9.71 8.04 14.87
CA LEU A 47 -9.92 6.60 14.73
C LEU A 47 -11.38 6.19 15.00
N ASP A 48 -12.15 7.02 15.69
CA ASP A 48 -13.58 6.77 15.92
C ASP A 48 -14.42 7.07 14.67
N GLU A 49 -13.85 7.74 13.66
CA GLU A 49 -14.55 8.05 12.40
C GLU A 49 -14.62 6.84 11.43
N PHE A 50 -13.93 5.73 11.72
CA PHE A 50 -14.00 4.49 10.92
C PHE A 50 -15.26 3.68 11.23
N ALA A 51 -15.76 2.93 10.24
CA ALA A 51 -16.85 1.98 10.45
C ALA A 51 -16.50 0.89 11.50
N GLU A 52 -15.22 0.53 11.60
CA GLU A 52 -14.69 -0.46 12.55
C GLU A 52 -13.54 0.15 13.39
N PRO A 53 -13.82 0.96 14.42
CA PRO A 53 -12.79 1.70 15.18
C PRO A 53 -11.76 0.80 15.88
N ALA A 54 -12.16 -0.40 16.29
CA ALA A 54 -11.26 -1.36 16.94
C ALA A 54 -10.16 -1.85 15.98
N ILE A 55 -10.51 -2.11 14.72
CA ILE A 55 -9.56 -2.51 13.68
C ILE A 55 -8.64 -1.32 13.33
N ALA A 56 -9.22 -0.12 13.20
CA ALA A 56 -8.44 1.08 12.91
C ALA A 56 -7.37 1.35 13.98
N ARG A 57 -7.72 1.24 15.27
CA ARG A 57 -6.74 1.38 16.36
C ARG A 57 -5.61 0.35 16.28
N LYS A 58 -5.92 -0.91 15.97
CA LYS A 58 -4.89 -1.95 15.82
C LYS A 58 -3.89 -1.61 14.71
N ILE A 59 -4.37 -1.09 13.59
CA ILE A 59 -3.55 -0.76 12.41
C ILE A 59 -2.75 0.52 12.61
N TYR A 60 -3.38 1.59 13.10
CA TYR A 60 -2.79 2.93 13.11
C TYR A 60 -2.09 3.32 14.41
N SER A 61 -2.18 2.49 15.46
CA SER A 61 -1.47 2.71 16.74
C SER A 61 -0.36 1.69 16.99
N SER A 62 -0.06 0.84 16.01
CA SER A 62 1.03 -0.15 16.06
C SER A 62 2.06 0.17 14.98
N ALA A 63 3.20 -0.52 15.02
CA ALA A 63 4.09 -0.55 13.87
C ALA A 63 3.33 -1.01 12.62
N PHE A 64 3.58 -0.36 11.48
CA PHE A 64 2.96 -0.78 10.23
C PHE A 64 3.39 -2.20 9.89
N PRO A 65 2.45 -3.08 9.47
CA PRO A 65 2.81 -4.42 9.05
C PRO A 65 3.73 -4.34 7.83
N LEU A 66 4.91 -4.96 7.92
CA LEU A 66 5.81 -5.15 6.79
C LEU A 66 5.67 -6.60 6.31
N VAL A 67 5.28 -6.77 5.05
CA VAL A 67 5.30 -8.08 4.39
C VAL A 67 6.59 -8.16 3.59
N ASP A 68 7.59 -8.87 4.11
CA ASP A 68 8.85 -9.10 3.42
C ASP A 68 8.71 -10.26 2.43
N ILE A 69 8.36 -9.93 1.19
CA ILE A 69 8.14 -10.94 0.15
C ILE A 69 9.44 -11.65 -0.29
N THR A 70 10.62 -11.14 0.10
CA THR A 70 11.89 -11.75 -0.30
C THR A 70 12.13 -13.10 0.38
N VAL A 71 11.56 -13.28 1.58
CA VAL A 71 11.72 -14.50 2.39
C VAL A 71 10.54 -15.48 2.26
N VAL A 72 9.41 -15.04 1.68
CA VAL A 72 8.23 -15.89 1.49
C VAL A 72 8.48 -16.84 0.31
N PRO A 73 8.40 -18.18 0.48
CA PRO A 73 8.56 -19.14 -0.61
C PRO A 73 7.53 -18.96 -1.73
N ASP A 74 7.89 -19.25 -2.99
CA ASP A 74 6.97 -19.08 -4.12
C ASP A 74 5.72 -19.97 -3.97
N ASP A 75 5.88 -21.19 -3.47
CA ASP A 75 4.76 -22.11 -3.22
C ASP A 75 3.76 -21.58 -2.18
N GLU A 76 4.22 -20.76 -1.24
CA GLU A 76 3.36 -20.06 -0.28
C GLU A 76 2.66 -18.87 -0.95
N ILE A 77 3.39 -18.08 -1.74
CA ILE A 77 2.84 -16.97 -2.54
C ILE A 77 1.72 -17.46 -3.46
N MET A 78 1.88 -18.62 -4.09
CA MET A 78 0.88 -19.22 -4.98
C MET A 78 -0.46 -19.51 -4.28
N GLN A 79 -0.49 -19.56 -2.94
CA GLN A 79 -1.71 -19.76 -2.14
C GLN A 79 -2.45 -18.44 -1.85
N HIS A 80 -1.83 -17.28 -2.11
CA HIS A 80 -2.37 -15.95 -1.76
C HIS A 80 -3.45 -15.43 -2.74
N ARG A 81 -4.01 -16.30 -3.58
CA ARG A 81 -5.14 -16.05 -4.50
C ARG A 81 -4.95 -14.77 -5.33
N LYS A 82 -5.63 -13.67 -4.96
CA LYS A 82 -5.62 -12.40 -5.70
C LYS A 82 -4.30 -11.63 -5.56
N MET A 83 -3.56 -11.86 -4.49
CA MET A 83 -2.29 -11.16 -4.23
C MET A 83 -1.09 -11.91 -4.79
N ALA A 84 -1.22 -13.23 -5.01
CA ALA A 84 -0.16 -14.11 -5.48
C ALA A 84 0.59 -13.55 -6.69
N LEU A 85 -0.14 -13.05 -7.70
CA LEU A 85 0.47 -12.55 -8.93
C LEU A 85 1.30 -11.28 -8.69
N LEU A 86 0.78 -10.35 -7.89
CA LEU A 86 1.46 -9.12 -7.55
C LEU A 86 2.70 -9.37 -6.70
N GLU A 87 2.58 -10.28 -5.74
CA GLU A 87 3.67 -10.68 -4.85
C GLU A 87 4.79 -11.40 -5.59
N LEU A 88 4.45 -12.37 -6.45
CA LEU A 88 5.42 -13.10 -7.26
C LEU A 88 6.16 -12.15 -8.22
N ILE A 89 5.43 -11.26 -8.90
CA ILE A 89 6.06 -10.27 -9.78
C ILE A 89 6.96 -9.33 -8.97
N GLN A 90 6.51 -8.80 -7.82
CA GLN A 90 7.33 -7.91 -6.99
C GLN A 90 8.58 -8.58 -6.46
N LYS A 91 8.47 -9.83 -5.99
CA LYS A 91 9.61 -10.61 -5.49
C LYS A 91 10.69 -10.77 -6.54
N HIS A 92 10.29 -11.01 -7.79
CA HIS A 92 11.21 -11.33 -8.88
C HIS A 92 11.47 -10.17 -9.86
N ILE A 93 10.93 -8.96 -9.62
CA ILE A 93 11.01 -7.83 -10.58
C ILE A 93 12.45 -7.43 -10.94
N ARG A 94 13.41 -7.70 -10.05
CA ARG A 94 14.84 -7.41 -10.25
C ARG A 94 15.64 -8.59 -10.82
N GLN A 95 15.04 -9.77 -10.94
CA GLN A 95 15.69 -10.93 -11.54
C GLN A 95 15.71 -10.78 -13.07
N ARG A 96 16.86 -11.07 -13.67
CA ARG A 96 17.07 -10.90 -15.12
C ARG A 96 16.37 -11.96 -15.97
N ASP A 97 16.08 -13.10 -15.36
CA ASP A 97 15.47 -14.24 -16.02
C ASP A 97 14.11 -14.56 -15.39
N LEU A 98 13.06 -14.05 -16.02
CA LEU A 98 11.67 -14.33 -15.64
C LEU A 98 11.12 -15.58 -16.35
N LEU A 99 11.91 -16.24 -17.22
CA LEU A 99 11.46 -17.42 -17.96
C LEU A 99 11.08 -18.57 -17.00
N GLY A 100 11.81 -18.70 -15.89
CA GLY A 100 11.50 -19.69 -14.84
C GLY A 100 10.19 -19.45 -14.08
N LEU A 101 9.56 -18.28 -14.24
CA LEU A 101 8.32 -17.91 -13.54
C LEU A 101 7.12 -17.86 -14.48
N VAL A 102 7.31 -18.06 -15.79
CA VAL A 102 6.24 -17.98 -16.78
C VAL A 102 5.12 -18.95 -16.45
N ASP A 103 5.44 -20.20 -16.09
CA ASP A 103 4.44 -21.21 -15.77
C ASP A 103 3.61 -20.83 -14.52
N GLN A 104 4.26 -20.27 -13.49
CA GLN A 104 3.57 -19.79 -12.29
C GLN A 104 2.68 -18.59 -12.59
N ILE A 105 3.18 -17.62 -13.36
CA ILE A 105 2.42 -16.42 -13.79
C ILE A 105 1.20 -16.84 -14.62
N VAL A 106 1.38 -17.72 -15.60
CA VAL A 106 0.28 -18.23 -16.44
C VAL A 106 -0.75 -18.96 -15.60
N SER A 107 -0.32 -19.80 -14.65
CA SER A 107 -1.22 -20.49 -13.73
C SER A 107 -2.10 -19.51 -12.92
N LEU A 108 -1.50 -18.44 -12.39
CA LEU A 108 -2.20 -17.40 -11.63
C LEU A 108 -3.15 -16.55 -12.50
N LEU A 109 -2.83 -16.36 -13.76
CA LEU A 109 -3.70 -15.68 -14.73
C LEU A 109 -4.91 -16.54 -15.10
N VAL A 110 -4.70 -17.83 -15.33
CA VAL A 110 -5.75 -18.80 -15.69
C VAL A 110 -6.71 -19.06 -14.53
N THR A 111 -6.24 -19.02 -13.28
CA THR A 111 -7.11 -19.20 -12.10
C THR A 111 -8.13 -18.07 -11.91
N GLY A 112 -8.07 -16.98 -12.69
CA GLY A 112 -9.10 -15.94 -12.73
C GLY A 112 -9.18 -15.09 -11.45
N ASN A 113 -8.15 -15.14 -10.61
CA ASN A 113 -8.11 -14.38 -9.35
C ASN A 113 -7.75 -12.89 -9.55
N THR A 114 -7.32 -12.51 -10.76
CA THR A 114 -6.90 -11.15 -11.11
C THR A 114 -7.90 -10.50 -12.06
N ASN A 115 -8.42 -9.31 -11.72
CA ASN A 115 -9.30 -8.53 -12.60
C ASN A 115 -8.47 -7.72 -13.61
N ASP A 116 -9.01 -7.43 -14.81
CA ASP A 116 -8.45 -6.58 -15.87
C ASP A 116 -7.73 -5.32 -15.37
N ARG A 117 -8.29 -4.64 -14.35
CA ARG A 117 -7.66 -3.43 -13.79
C ARG A 117 -6.36 -3.75 -13.06
N GLN A 118 -6.32 -4.85 -12.30
CA GLN A 118 -5.11 -5.31 -11.61
C GLN A 118 -4.08 -5.81 -12.63
N LEU A 119 -4.52 -6.53 -13.65
CA LEU A 119 -3.70 -6.96 -14.79
C LEU A 119 -3.03 -5.78 -15.49
N LYS A 120 -3.80 -4.75 -15.86
CA LYS A 120 -3.26 -3.52 -16.48
C LYS A 120 -2.26 -2.81 -15.56
N ALA A 121 -2.56 -2.72 -14.26
CA ALA A 121 -1.65 -2.11 -13.30
C ALA A 121 -0.32 -2.89 -13.17
N LEU A 122 -0.40 -4.22 -13.15
CA LEU A 122 0.77 -5.10 -13.12
C LEU A 122 1.60 -4.97 -14.39
N PHE A 123 0.98 -4.97 -15.57
CA PHE A 123 1.69 -4.76 -16.82
C PHE A 123 2.40 -3.41 -16.86
N ASN A 124 1.72 -2.33 -16.48
CA ASN A 124 2.35 -1.01 -16.39
C ASN A 124 3.51 -0.99 -15.40
N TYR A 125 3.36 -1.67 -14.26
CA TYR A 125 4.41 -1.79 -13.26
C TYR A 125 5.63 -2.53 -13.82
N VAL A 126 5.45 -3.71 -14.44
CA VAL A 126 6.54 -4.48 -15.05
C VAL A 126 7.21 -3.69 -16.18
N LEU A 127 6.46 -2.96 -17.00
CA LEU A 127 7.02 -2.13 -18.07
C LEU A 127 7.85 -0.95 -17.56
N GLN A 128 7.44 -0.35 -16.43
CA GLN A 128 8.14 0.79 -15.84
C GLN A 128 9.34 0.39 -14.97
N THR A 129 9.29 -0.79 -14.35
CA THR A 129 10.26 -1.20 -13.32
C THR A 129 11.08 -2.44 -13.69
N GLY A 130 10.54 -3.32 -14.51
CA GLY A 130 11.27 -4.45 -15.10
C GLY A 130 12.11 -3.97 -16.29
N MET A 131 13.32 -4.52 -16.45
CA MET A 131 14.16 -4.16 -17.59
C MET A 131 13.45 -4.47 -18.93
N PRO A 132 13.65 -3.66 -19.98
CA PRO A 132 12.92 -3.75 -21.26
C PRO A 132 13.03 -5.09 -22.01
N SER A 133 13.91 -6.00 -21.58
CA SER A 133 14.15 -7.32 -22.20
C SER A 133 13.08 -8.38 -21.88
N VAL A 134 12.23 -8.17 -20.87
CA VAL A 134 11.26 -9.18 -20.39
C VAL A 134 10.10 -9.39 -21.36
N PHE A 135 9.70 -8.36 -22.11
CA PHE A 135 8.44 -8.38 -22.86
C PHE A 135 8.54 -9.00 -24.26
N VAL A 136 9.73 -9.05 -24.86
CA VAL A 136 9.92 -9.60 -26.22
C VAL A 136 9.61 -11.10 -26.26
N HIS A 137 9.75 -11.81 -25.14
CA HIS A 137 9.51 -13.26 -25.08
C HIS A 137 8.06 -13.66 -24.75
N LEU A 138 7.29 -12.80 -24.07
CA LEU A 138 5.92 -13.13 -23.61
C LEU A 138 4.82 -12.83 -24.64
N LEU A 139 5.11 -12.03 -25.68
CA LEU A 139 4.17 -11.69 -26.76
C LEU A 139 4.39 -12.49 -28.06
N VAL A 140 5.37 -13.39 -28.10
CA VAL A 140 5.73 -14.16 -29.32
C VAL A 140 5.26 -15.62 -29.25
N ARG A 141 4.32 -15.96 -28.35
CA ARG A 141 3.61 -17.25 -28.39
C ARG A 141 2.12 -17.07 -28.16
#